data_AF-A0A7C2A6Q9-F1
#
_entry.id   AF-A0A7C2A6Q9-F1
#
_cell.length_a   1.000
_cell.length_b   1.000
_cell.length_c   1.000
_cell.angle_alpha   90.00
_cell.angle_beta   90.00
_cell.angle_gamma   90.00
#
_symmetry.space_group_name_H-M   'P 1'
#
loop_
_entity.id
_entity.type
_entity.pdbx_description
1 polymer ?
#
loop_
_entity_poly.entity_id
_entity_poly.type
_entity_poly.pdbx_seq_one_letter_code
_entity_poly.pdbx_strand_id
1 'polypeptide(L)'
;MRRSLLPAFAVERTQELIYILSRFYHEGLLPEIPIYIDSPLAISATEIFRNNTEFLNDQTHVLLGRGDHPLALPTLSFARTTEESRAINQSAGPAIIIAASGMCDAGRIKHHLRNNLWRPGARIVFVGYQAQGTPGRQIIDGAQKIKLFGEEIAIKAKIHTLGGFSAHADQRELLEWLGNFTNPRLKVFVVHGEEDVSLEFVKAIERTFWLEARAPEWLETFELSPIAAQTETVKTEALQVMPDLNRIEMEIRKLKNKLYSKSKGRLEGEEAISARLRGLNEEIQALIKMTTAED
;
A
#
# COMPACT_ATOMS: atom_id res chain seq x y z
N MET A 1 21.43 16.20 21.56
CA MET A 1 20.48 16.88 20.65
C MET A 1 19.53 15.83 20.07
N ARG A 2 18.21 16.01 20.24
CA ARG A 2 17.19 15.03 19.80
C ARG A 2 16.48 15.56 18.57
N ARG A 3 16.91 15.14 17.37
CA ARG A 3 16.26 15.48 16.10
C ARG A 3 15.55 14.25 15.55
N SER A 4 14.38 14.45 14.97
CA SER A 4 13.63 13.41 14.27
C SER A 4 13.60 13.74 12.78
N LEU A 5 14.19 12.86 11.97
CA LEU A 5 14.16 12.95 10.51
C LEU A 5 13.07 12.02 9.99
N LEU A 6 12.20 12.55 9.15
CA LEU A 6 11.10 11.84 8.51
C LEU A 6 11.32 11.90 6.99
N PRO A 7 12.02 10.92 6.40
CA PRO A 7 12.05 10.76 4.95
C PRO A 7 10.61 10.55 4.44
N ALA A 8 10.15 11.41 3.54
CA ALA A 8 8.82 11.32 2.98
C ALA A 8 8.79 11.70 1.50
N PHE A 9 7.87 11.10 0.73
CA PHE A 9 7.59 11.55 -0.62
C PHE A 9 6.99 12.95 -0.60
N ALA A 10 7.37 13.75 -1.60
CA ALA A 10 7.04 15.17 -1.64
C ALA A 10 5.53 15.42 -1.79
N VAL A 11 4.87 14.55 -2.57
CA VAL A 11 3.43 14.58 -2.78
C VAL A 11 2.80 13.50 -1.90
N GLU A 12 1.62 13.82 -1.39
CA GLU A 12 0.78 12.98 -0.54
C GLU A 12 1.34 12.72 0.86
N ARG A 13 2.42 11.95 0.99
CA ARG A 13 2.94 11.48 2.29
C ARG A 13 3.41 12.65 3.18
N THR A 14 4.05 13.67 2.60
CA THR A 14 4.41 14.88 3.36
C THR A 14 3.16 15.60 3.88
N GLN A 15 2.12 15.74 3.06
CA GLN A 15 0.90 16.44 3.44
C GLN A 15 0.14 15.67 4.53
N GLU A 16 0.09 14.34 4.45
CA GLU A 16 -0.50 13.52 5.50
C GLU A 16 0.26 13.66 6.83
N LEU A 17 1.59 13.69 6.80
CA LEU A 17 2.37 13.97 8.01
C LEU A 17 2.07 15.35 8.59
N ILE A 18 1.95 16.38 7.76
CA ILE A 18 1.58 17.73 8.23
C ILE A 18 0.20 17.70 8.88
N TYR A 19 -0.77 17.03 8.24
CA TYR A 19 -2.12 16.88 8.77
C TYR A 19 -2.13 16.22 10.16
N ILE A 20 -1.42 15.10 10.31
CA ILE A 20 -1.36 14.38 11.60
C ILE A 20 -0.64 15.20 12.66
N LEU A 21 0.46 15.87 12.31
CA LEU A 21 1.17 16.75 13.24
C LEU A 21 0.32 17.94 13.66
N SER A 22 -0.43 18.54 12.73
CA SER A 22 -1.40 19.59 13.03
C SER A 22 -2.46 19.08 14.01
N ARG A 23 -3.02 17.89 13.78
CA ARG A 23 -3.95 17.27 14.72
C ARG A 23 -3.35 17.05 16.11
N PHE A 24 -2.15 16.46 16.20
CA PHE A 24 -1.48 16.25 17.49
C PHE A 24 -1.18 17.56 18.21
N TYR A 25 -0.91 18.64 17.47
CA TYR A 25 -0.75 19.97 18.06
C TYR A 25 -2.06 20.46 18.69
N HIS A 26 -3.19 20.39 17.99
CA HIS A 26 -4.50 20.81 18.52
C HIS A 26 -4.98 19.92 19.68
N GLU A 27 -4.57 18.65 19.70
CA GLU A 27 -4.87 17.71 20.79
C GLU A 27 -3.90 17.86 21.99
N GLY A 28 -2.89 18.75 21.93
CA GLY A 28 -1.90 18.96 22.99
C GLY A 28 -0.90 17.80 23.16
N LEU A 29 -0.82 16.90 22.18
CA LEU A 29 0.08 15.74 22.17
C LEU A 29 1.46 16.07 21.58
N LEU A 30 1.56 17.14 20.80
CA LEU A 30 2.80 17.59 20.20
C LEU A 30 3.44 18.69 21.06
N PRO A 31 4.69 18.53 21.54
CA PRO A 31 5.38 19.61 22.21
C PRO A 31 5.66 20.77 21.24
N GLU A 32 5.81 21.99 21.77
CA GLU A 32 6.20 23.16 20.98
C GLU A 32 7.65 23.06 20.50
N ILE A 33 7.87 22.33 19.42
CA ILE A 33 9.16 22.17 18.76
C ILE A 33 9.06 22.56 17.28
N PRO A 34 10.13 23.10 16.68
CA PRO A 34 10.15 23.44 15.26
C PRO A 34 9.93 22.21 14.37
N ILE A 35 9.10 22.39 13.34
CA ILE A 35 8.85 21.41 12.29
C ILE A 35 9.25 22.03 10.96
N TYR A 36 10.16 21.38 10.25
CA TYR A 36 10.64 21.86 8.96
C TYR A 36 10.19 20.94 7.83
N ILE A 37 9.64 21.52 6.77
CA ILE A 37 9.50 20.86 5.48
C ILE A 37 10.64 21.34 4.58
N ASP A 38 11.56 20.43 4.27
CA ASP A 38 12.74 20.73 3.47
C ASP A 38 12.72 19.99 2.13
N SER A 39 11.82 20.43 1.26
CA SER A 39 11.67 19.95 -0.10
C SER A 39 10.88 20.98 -0.91
N PRO A 40 11.49 21.67 -1.90
CA PRO A 40 10.77 22.64 -2.72
C PRO A 40 9.55 22.03 -3.40
N LEU A 41 9.68 20.80 -3.88
CA LEU A 41 8.57 20.07 -4.49
C LEU A 41 7.46 19.79 -3.47
N ALA A 42 7.80 19.41 -2.23
CA ALA A 42 6.79 19.13 -1.22
C ALA A 42 6.08 20.41 -0.76
N ILE A 43 6.80 21.52 -0.73
CA ILE A 43 6.24 22.84 -0.45
C ILE A 43 5.23 23.21 -1.53
N SER A 44 5.62 23.15 -2.81
CA SER A 44 4.71 23.43 -3.94
C SER A 44 3.50 22.49 -3.97
N ALA A 45 3.70 21.19 -3.69
CA ALA A 45 2.60 20.24 -3.58
C ALA A 45 1.64 20.63 -2.44
N THR A 46 2.17 21.05 -1.29
CA THR A 46 1.35 21.52 -0.16
C THR A 46 0.52 22.75 -0.54
N GLU A 47 1.07 23.68 -1.32
CA GLU A 47 0.33 24.84 -1.84
C GLU A 47 -0.81 24.43 -2.77
N ILE A 48 -0.59 23.43 -3.62
CA ILE A 48 -1.64 22.87 -4.47
C ILE A 48 -2.77 22.30 -3.61
N PHE A 49 -2.48 21.47 -2.61
CA PHE A 49 -3.51 20.93 -1.71
C PHE A 49 -4.28 22.03 -0.96
N ARG A 50 -3.58 23.09 -0.51
CA ARG A 50 -4.20 24.24 0.16
C ARG A 50 -5.16 25.02 -0.75
N ASN A 51 -4.87 25.08 -2.05
CA ASN A 51 -5.64 25.87 -3.01
C ASN A 51 -6.77 25.08 -3.69
N ASN A 52 -6.80 23.75 -3.55
CA ASN A 52 -7.75 22.87 -4.22
C ASN A 52 -8.55 22.06 -3.19
N THR A 53 -9.16 22.76 -2.23
CA THR A 53 -9.84 22.14 -1.08
C THR A 53 -11.05 21.30 -1.46
N GLU A 54 -11.65 21.53 -2.63
CA GLU A 54 -12.82 20.82 -3.16
C GLU A 54 -12.58 19.32 -3.45
N PHE A 55 -11.32 18.90 -3.52
CA PHE A 55 -10.95 17.49 -3.70
C PHE A 55 -10.62 16.78 -2.38
N LEU A 56 -10.76 17.46 -1.25
CA LEU A 56 -10.51 16.89 0.07
C LEU A 56 -11.74 16.15 0.59
N ASN A 57 -11.54 15.23 1.53
CA ASN A 57 -12.65 14.47 2.12
C ASN A 57 -13.51 15.35 3.06
N ASP A 58 -14.73 14.88 3.34
CA ASP A 58 -15.69 15.60 4.20
C ASP A 58 -15.13 15.95 5.58
N GLN A 59 -14.34 15.05 6.18
CA GLN A 59 -13.71 15.29 7.48
C GLN A 59 -12.77 16.50 7.44
N THR A 60 -12.05 16.68 6.34
CA THR A 60 -11.14 17.81 6.12
C THR A 60 -11.90 19.10 5.89
N HIS A 61 -13.04 19.06 5.19
CA HIS A 61 -13.94 20.21 5.04
C HIS A 61 -14.50 20.71 6.37
N VAL A 62 -14.85 19.79 7.29
CA VAL A 62 -15.30 20.16 8.64
C VAL A 62 -14.21 20.91 9.42
N LEU A 63 -12.95 20.50 9.27
CA LEU A 63 -11.82 21.18 9.91
C LEU A 63 -11.61 22.58 9.32
N LEU A 64 -11.62 22.70 7.99
CA LEU A 64 -11.49 23.99 7.30
C LEU A 64 -12.57 24.99 7.72
N GLY A 65 -13.82 24.54 7.92
CA GLY A 65 -14.93 25.38 8.37
C GLY A 65 -14.77 25.98 9.78
N ARG A 66 -13.83 25.47 10.59
CA ARG A 66 -13.52 25.99 11.94
C ARG A 66 -12.45 27.09 11.93
N GLY A 67 -11.85 27.37 10.77
CA GLY A 67 -10.78 28.36 10.61
C GLY A 67 -9.36 27.80 10.74
N ASP A 68 -9.21 26.52 11.09
CA ASP A 68 -7.91 25.86 11.20
C ASP A 68 -7.56 25.14 9.90
N HIS A 69 -6.49 25.56 9.25
CA HIS A 69 -6.05 24.88 8.04
C HIS A 69 -5.31 23.57 8.40
N PRO A 70 -5.77 22.38 7.95
CA PRO A 70 -5.21 21.07 8.31
C PRO A 70 -3.72 20.91 7.97
N LEU A 71 -3.29 21.57 6.90
CA LEU A 71 -1.89 21.59 6.47
C LEU A 71 -1.08 22.76 7.03
N ALA A 72 -1.53 23.41 8.10
CA ALA A 72 -0.82 24.49 8.78
C ALA A 72 -0.81 24.27 10.30
N LEU A 73 0.25 24.74 10.94
CA LEU A 73 0.36 24.85 12.39
C LEU A 73 1.47 25.86 12.75
N PRO A 74 1.44 26.48 13.94
CA PRO A 74 2.33 27.59 14.28
C PRO A 74 3.83 27.28 14.22
N THR A 75 4.22 26.04 14.52
CA THR A 75 5.62 25.62 14.55
C THR A 75 6.14 25.10 13.20
N LEU A 76 5.31 25.12 12.16
CA LEU A 76 5.68 24.63 10.82
C LEU A 76 6.40 25.72 10.01
N SER A 77 7.56 25.37 9.48
CA SER A 77 8.37 26.22 8.61
C SER A 77 8.74 25.51 7.31
N PHE A 78 8.73 26.25 6.20
CA PHE A 78 9.05 25.73 4.88
C PHE A 78 10.43 26.24 4.43
N ALA A 79 11.34 25.35 4.09
CA ALA A 79 12.65 25.69 3.54
C ALA A 79 12.67 25.50 2.02
N ARG A 80 12.59 26.60 1.27
CA ARG A 80 12.63 26.61 -0.19
C ARG A 80 14.05 26.69 -0.73
N THR A 81 14.95 27.41 -0.07
CA THR A 81 16.31 27.66 -0.56
C THR A 81 17.31 26.67 0.01
N THR A 82 18.49 26.61 -0.63
CA THR A 82 19.60 25.78 -0.14
C THR A 82 20.16 26.34 1.17
N GLU A 83 20.15 27.66 1.32
CA GLU A 83 20.60 28.40 2.49
C GLU A 83 19.73 28.07 3.70
N GLU A 84 18.40 28.08 3.53
CA GLU A 84 17.45 27.66 4.56
C GLU A 84 17.66 26.19 4.97
N SER A 85 17.84 25.29 4.00
CA SER A 85 18.14 23.88 4.25
C SER A 85 19.44 23.68 5.06
N ARG A 86 20.49 24.46 4.75
CA ARG A 86 21.74 24.45 5.51
C ARG A 86 21.54 25.02 6.92
N ALA A 87 20.75 26.08 7.08
CA ALA A 87 20.45 26.68 8.37
C ALA A 87 19.73 25.69 9.31
N ILE A 88 18.80 24.88 8.78
CA ILE A 88 18.15 23.79 9.55
C ILE A 88 19.19 22.83 10.13
N ASN A 89 20.21 22.48 9.35
CA ASN A 89 21.25 21.57 9.82
C ASN A 89 22.09 22.16 10.95
N GLN A 90 22.30 23.49 10.93
CA GLN A 90 23.09 24.24 11.90
C GLN A 90 22.31 24.67 13.15
N SER A 91 20.97 24.68 13.11
CA SER A 91 20.12 25.16 14.20
C SER A 91 20.32 24.37 15.50
N ALA A 92 20.32 25.02 16.67
CA ALA A 92 20.41 24.33 17.95
C ALA A 92 19.03 23.78 18.38
N GLY A 93 19.02 22.79 19.29
CA GLY A 93 17.79 22.26 19.90
C GLY A 93 17.13 21.07 19.18
N PRO A 94 15.97 20.62 19.70
CA PRO A 94 15.16 19.58 19.08
C PRO A 94 14.38 20.11 17.87
N ALA A 95 14.16 19.25 16.87
CA ALA A 95 13.35 19.59 15.71
C ALA A 95 12.82 18.32 15.03
N ILE A 96 11.69 18.46 14.35
CA ILE A 96 11.18 17.49 13.36
C ILE A 96 11.54 18.02 11.98
N ILE A 97 12.14 17.19 11.14
CA ILE A 97 12.54 17.56 9.78
C ILE A 97 11.93 16.53 8.83
N ILE A 98 11.01 16.98 7.98
CA ILE A 98 10.41 16.19 6.91
C ILE A 98 11.08 16.60 5.61
N ALA A 99 11.72 15.67 4.92
CA ALA A 99 12.44 15.96 3.68
C ALA A 99 12.32 14.83 2.66
N ALA A 100 12.36 15.20 1.39
CA ALA A 100 12.38 14.27 0.27
C ALA A 100 13.81 13.87 -0.11
N SER A 101 14.03 12.70 -0.71
CA SER A 101 13.03 11.69 -1.11
C SER A 101 12.58 10.74 0.02
N GLY A 102 11.44 10.07 -0.17
CA GLY A 102 10.90 9.11 0.80
C GLY A 102 11.74 7.84 0.99
N MET A 103 12.57 7.49 -0.01
CA MET A 103 13.44 6.30 0.02
C MET A 103 14.93 6.62 0.25
N CYS A 104 15.25 7.89 0.52
CA CYS A 104 16.61 8.37 0.80
C CYS A 104 17.63 8.18 -0.34
N ASP A 105 17.18 7.90 -1.56
CA ASP A 105 17.97 7.75 -2.76
C ASP A 105 18.46 9.10 -3.33
N ALA A 106 17.66 10.15 -3.16
CA ALA A 106 17.90 11.49 -3.68
C ALA A 106 17.41 12.60 -2.74
N GLY A 107 17.63 13.85 -3.14
CA GLY A 107 17.07 15.03 -2.48
C GLY A 107 17.77 15.45 -1.18
N ARG A 108 17.14 16.41 -0.49
CA ARG A 108 17.71 17.08 0.69
C ARG A 108 17.80 16.18 1.91
N ILE A 109 16.99 15.12 1.98
CA ILE A 109 17.06 14.14 3.05
C ILE A 109 18.46 13.54 3.20
N LYS A 110 19.21 13.35 2.10
CA LYS A 110 20.58 12.82 2.16
C LYS A 110 21.51 13.71 2.96
N HIS A 111 21.37 15.03 2.84
CA HIS A 111 22.16 15.98 3.62
C HIS A 111 21.79 15.92 5.11
N HIS A 112 20.50 15.82 5.44
CA HIS A 112 20.05 15.63 6.82
C HIS A 112 20.55 14.31 7.40
N LEU A 113 20.49 13.22 6.64
CA LEU A 113 21.01 11.92 7.04
C LEU A 113 22.52 11.98 7.31
N ARG A 114 23.31 12.58 6.41
CA ARG A 114 24.75 12.79 6.62
C ARG A 114 25.05 13.51 7.93
N ASN A 115 24.25 14.49 8.30
CA ASN A 115 24.48 15.30 9.50
C ASN A 115 23.97 14.65 10.80
N ASN A 116 23.07 13.66 10.73
CA ASN A 116 22.37 13.13 11.90
C ASN A 116 22.51 11.61 12.12
N LEU A 117 22.76 10.78 11.09
CA LEU A 117 22.80 9.31 11.22
C LEU A 117 23.81 8.81 12.25
N TRP A 118 24.96 9.47 12.37
CA TRP A 118 26.02 9.10 13.30
C TRP A 118 25.77 9.55 14.75
N ARG A 119 24.66 10.27 15.01
CA ARG A 119 24.34 10.81 16.33
C ARG A 119 23.37 9.89 17.09
N PRO A 120 23.75 9.33 18.26
CA PRO A 120 22.88 8.44 19.03
C PRO A 120 21.56 9.07 19.53
N GLY A 121 21.51 10.40 19.61
CA GLY A 121 20.32 11.14 20.04
C GLY A 121 19.28 11.36 18.94
N ALA A 122 19.65 11.17 17.66
CA ALA A 122 18.77 11.35 16.53
C ALA A 122 17.85 10.15 16.32
N ARG A 123 16.70 10.39 15.68
CA ARG A 123 15.72 9.38 15.28
C ARG A 123 15.46 9.52 13.79
N ILE A 124 15.45 8.42 13.07
CA ILE A 124 15.02 8.36 11.68
C ILE A 124 13.72 7.57 11.68
N VAL A 125 12.64 8.18 11.18
CA VAL A 125 11.31 7.59 11.18
C VAL A 125 10.87 7.41 9.74
N PHE A 126 10.91 6.18 9.26
CA PHE A 126 10.43 5.82 7.93
C PHE A 126 8.91 5.62 7.99
N VAL A 127 8.20 6.33 7.12
CA VAL A 127 6.73 6.34 7.06
C VAL A 127 6.19 5.76 5.76
N GLY A 128 7.02 5.04 5.01
CA GLY A 128 6.62 4.49 3.73
C GLY A 128 7.50 3.32 3.34
N TYR A 129 7.01 2.55 2.38
CA TYR A 129 7.73 1.42 1.83
C TYR A 129 9.14 1.81 1.34
N GLN A 130 10.12 0.94 1.58
CA GLN A 130 11.50 1.14 1.14
C GLN A 130 11.88 0.01 0.18
N ALA A 131 12.03 0.36 -1.10
CA ALA A 131 12.36 -0.61 -2.15
C ALA A 131 13.78 -1.17 -1.98
N GLN A 132 13.97 -2.43 -2.40
CA GLN A 132 15.27 -3.08 -2.41
C GLN A 132 16.30 -2.26 -3.19
N GLY A 133 17.52 -2.17 -2.68
CA GLY A 133 18.61 -1.40 -3.28
C GLY A 133 18.62 0.10 -2.94
N THR A 134 17.59 0.62 -2.26
CA THR A 134 17.59 2.02 -1.79
C THR A 134 18.39 2.20 -0.49
N PRO A 135 18.98 3.40 -0.25
CA PRO A 135 19.63 3.67 1.04
C PRO A 135 18.68 3.54 2.23
N GLY A 136 17.41 3.92 2.07
CA GLY A 136 16.41 3.76 3.11
C GLY A 136 16.17 2.30 3.49
N ARG A 137 16.11 1.39 2.50
CA ARG A 137 16.00 -0.05 2.78
C ARG A 137 17.22 -0.59 3.52
N GLN A 138 18.44 -0.21 3.09
CA GLN A 138 19.68 -0.59 3.79
C GLN A 138 19.68 -0.16 5.27
N ILE A 139 19.19 1.04 5.57
CA ILE A 139 19.09 1.55 6.94
C ILE A 139 18.09 0.71 7.76
N ILE A 140 16.92 0.40 7.21
CA ILE A 140 15.89 -0.41 7.88
C ILE A 140 16.37 -1.84 8.12
N ASP A 141 17.09 -2.43 7.17
CA ASP A 141 17.63 -3.79 7.26
C ASP A 141 18.78 -3.92 8.28
N GLY A 142 19.16 -2.82 8.96
CA GLY A 142 20.08 -2.84 10.08
C GLY A 142 21.55 -2.63 9.71
N ALA A 143 21.83 -2.01 8.56
CA ALA A 143 23.19 -1.63 8.20
C ALA A 143 23.85 -0.81 9.31
N GLN A 144 25.14 -1.10 9.58
CA GLN A 144 25.90 -0.36 10.61
C GLN A 144 26.57 0.90 10.03
N LYS A 145 26.75 0.92 8.71
CA LYS A 145 27.29 2.04 7.95
C LYS A 145 26.57 2.15 6.61
N ILE A 146 26.49 3.36 6.08
CA ILE A 146 26.02 3.59 4.71
C ILE A 146 26.95 4.56 4.00
N LYS A 147 26.97 4.48 2.67
CA LYS A 147 27.72 5.43 1.84
C LYS A 147 26.79 6.54 1.33
N LEU A 148 26.99 7.78 1.77
CA LEU A 148 26.34 8.96 1.19
C LEU A 148 27.38 9.94 0.70
N PHE A 149 27.19 10.48 -0.51
CA PHE A 149 28.12 11.46 -1.12
C PHE A 149 29.58 10.99 -1.18
N GLY A 150 29.80 9.68 -1.35
CA GLY A 150 31.14 9.10 -1.38
C GLY A 150 31.73 8.79 0.01
N GLU A 151 31.11 9.26 1.10
CA GLU A 151 31.59 9.09 2.47
C GLU A 151 30.85 7.94 3.18
N GLU A 152 31.59 7.15 3.96
CA GLU A 152 30.99 6.17 4.87
C GLU A 152 30.54 6.84 6.17
N ILE A 153 29.26 6.69 6.51
CA ILE A 153 28.66 7.26 7.71
C ILE A 153 28.18 6.13 8.60
N ALA A 154 28.59 6.14 9.87
CA ALA A 154 28.10 5.19 10.87
C ALA A 154 26.63 5.47 11.21
N ILE A 155 25.83 4.42 11.31
CA ILE A 155 24.45 4.50 11.80
C ILE A 155 24.47 4.28 13.30
N LYS A 156 24.28 5.36 14.07
CA LYS A 156 24.10 5.32 15.52
C LYS A 156 22.74 5.89 15.95
N ALA A 157 22.06 6.61 15.06
CA ALA A 157 20.71 7.09 15.27
C ALA A 157 19.72 5.93 15.47
N LYS A 158 18.64 6.18 16.19
CA LYS A 158 17.56 5.20 16.37
C LYS A 158 16.69 5.15 15.12
N ILE A 159 16.49 3.96 14.57
CA ILE A 159 15.68 3.74 13.37
C ILE A 159 14.30 3.26 13.80
N HIS A 160 13.26 3.85 13.21
CA HIS A 160 11.87 3.52 13.44
C HIS A 160 11.15 3.39 12.10
N THR A 161 10.21 2.45 12.02
CA THR A 161 9.34 2.27 10.84
C THR A 161 7.89 2.32 11.29
N LEU A 162 7.08 3.14 10.63
CA LEU A 162 5.64 3.23 10.84
C LEU A 162 4.94 2.60 9.63
N GLY A 163 4.45 1.37 9.79
CA GLY A 163 3.83 0.60 8.70
C GLY A 163 2.44 1.10 8.26
N GLY A 164 1.82 2.01 9.01
CA GLY A 164 0.44 2.47 8.78
C GLY A 164 0.27 3.65 7.81
N PHE A 165 1.34 4.12 7.18
CA PHE A 165 1.32 5.28 6.27
C PHE A 165 1.42 4.90 4.79
N SER A 166 1.36 3.61 4.47
CA SER A 166 1.29 3.15 3.09
C SER A 166 -0.12 3.46 2.55
N ALA A 167 -0.22 4.25 1.48
CA ALA A 167 -1.49 4.48 0.78
C ALA A 167 -1.94 3.25 -0.04
N HIS A 168 -1.22 2.14 0.06
CA HIS A 168 -1.55 0.90 -0.62
C HIS A 168 -2.49 0.07 0.24
N ALA A 169 -3.58 -0.38 -0.38
CA ALA A 169 -4.50 -1.31 0.21
C ALA A 169 -3.79 -2.59 0.66
N ASP A 170 -4.16 -3.11 1.84
CA ASP A 170 -3.65 -4.41 2.29
C ASP A 170 -4.25 -5.56 1.45
N GLN A 171 -3.75 -6.79 1.65
CA GLN A 171 -4.25 -7.95 0.90
C GLN A 171 -5.77 -8.14 1.06
N ARG A 172 -6.30 -7.90 2.26
CA ARG A 172 -7.72 -8.08 2.56
C ARG A 172 -8.55 -7.01 1.84
N GLU A 173 -8.12 -5.76 1.88
CA GLU A 173 -8.76 -4.64 1.19
C GLU A 173 -8.75 -4.82 -0.33
N LEU A 174 -7.65 -5.34 -0.91
CA LEU A 174 -7.58 -5.68 -2.33
C LEU A 174 -8.54 -6.82 -2.71
N LEU A 175 -8.66 -7.86 -1.89
CA LEU A 175 -9.63 -8.93 -2.11
C LEU A 175 -11.07 -8.41 -1.95
N GLU A 176 -11.34 -7.60 -0.94
CA GLU A 176 -12.65 -6.97 -0.73
C GLU A 176 -13.03 -6.09 -1.93
N TRP A 177 -12.08 -5.30 -2.46
CA TRP A 177 -12.27 -4.52 -3.68
C TRP A 177 -12.58 -5.40 -4.88
N LEU A 178 -11.78 -6.45 -5.12
CA LEU A 178 -11.98 -7.40 -6.22
C LEU A 178 -13.32 -8.16 -6.11
N GLY A 179 -13.80 -8.40 -4.89
CA GLY A 179 -15.09 -9.05 -4.63
C GLY A 179 -16.30 -8.27 -5.14
N ASN A 180 -16.16 -6.98 -5.49
CA ASN A 180 -17.24 -6.17 -6.06
C ASN A 180 -17.48 -6.44 -7.55
N PHE A 181 -16.58 -7.14 -8.23
CA PHE A 181 -16.74 -7.49 -9.64
C PHE A 181 -17.56 -8.77 -9.81
N THR A 182 -18.60 -8.74 -10.64
CA THR A 182 -19.54 -9.86 -10.81
C THR A 182 -19.28 -10.73 -12.03
N ASN A 183 -18.30 -10.39 -12.88
CA ASN A 183 -18.02 -11.13 -14.11
C ASN A 183 -17.17 -12.37 -13.81
N PRO A 184 -17.69 -13.61 -14.02
CA PRO A 184 -16.95 -14.83 -13.75
C PRO A 184 -15.81 -15.10 -14.74
N ARG A 185 -15.81 -14.43 -15.90
CA ARG A 185 -14.74 -14.52 -16.92
C ARG A 185 -13.68 -13.43 -16.76
N LEU A 186 -13.66 -12.72 -15.63
CA LEU A 186 -12.66 -11.70 -15.36
C LEU A 186 -11.27 -12.35 -15.26
N LYS A 187 -10.33 -11.82 -16.03
CA LYS A 187 -8.91 -12.14 -15.90
C LYS A 187 -8.24 -11.06 -15.06
N VAL A 188 -7.46 -11.46 -14.07
CA VAL A 188 -6.79 -10.53 -13.14
C VAL A 188 -5.29 -10.58 -13.33
N PHE A 189 -4.68 -9.43 -13.59
CA PHE A 189 -3.24 -9.30 -13.69
C PHE A 189 -2.71 -8.52 -12.48
N VAL A 190 -1.91 -9.19 -11.65
CA VAL A 190 -1.28 -8.64 -10.45
C VAL A 190 0.05 -8.02 -10.84
N VAL A 191 0.21 -6.71 -10.63
CA VAL A 191 1.40 -5.94 -10.99
C VAL A 191 1.82 -5.04 -9.83
N HIS A 192 3.00 -4.43 -9.92
CA HIS A 192 3.50 -3.43 -8.96
C HIS A 192 3.64 -3.97 -7.52
N GLY A 193 4.12 -5.20 -7.37
CA GLY A 193 4.53 -5.81 -6.10
C GLY A 193 5.89 -6.50 -6.23
N GLU A 194 6.50 -6.86 -5.10
CA GLU A 194 7.62 -7.81 -5.11
C GLU A 194 7.13 -9.16 -5.67
N GLU A 195 8.02 -9.93 -6.28
CA GLU A 195 7.69 -11.17 -7.00
C GLU A 195 6.93 -12.16 -6.12
N ASP A 196 7.52 -12.53 -4.98
CA ASP A 196 6.92 -13.47 -4.03
C ASP A 196 5.54 -12.99 -3.53
N VAL A 197 5.42 -11.69 -3.25
CA VAL A 197 4.17 -11.08 -2.76
C VAL A 197 3.08 -11.13 -3.84
N SER A 198 3.45 -10.85 -5.09
CA SER A 198 2.54 -10.86 -6.23
C SER A 198 2.06 -12.28 -6.53
N LEU A 199 2.96 -13.27 -6.50
CA LEU A 199 2.65 -14.68 -6.71
C LEU A 199 1.76 -15.24 -5.60
N GLU A 200 2.00 -14.89 -4.34
CA GLU A 200 1.11 -15.27 -3.23
C GLU A 200 -0.27 -14.61 -3.35
N PHE A 201 -0.33 -13.36 -3.81
CA PHE A 201 -1.60 -12.69 -4.03
C PHE A 201 -2.43 -13.31 -5.19
N VAL A 202 -1.77 -13.74 -6.27
CA VAL A 202 -2.40 -14.53 -7.34
C VAL A 202 -3.08 -15.78 -6.77
N LYS A 203 -2.36 -16.56 -5.95
CA LYS A 203 -2.92 -17.75 -5.29
C LYS A 203 -4.11 -17.41 -4.40
N ALA A 204 -4.07 -16.28 -3.70
CA ALA A 204 -5.17 -15.81 -2.85
C ALA A 204 -6.43 -15.49 -3.67
N ILE A 205 -6.28 -14.84 -4.83
CA ILE A 205 -7.37 -14.54 -5.76
C ILE A 205 -7.99 -15.84 -6.30
N GLU A 206 -7.17 -16.76 -6.79
CA GLU A 206 -7.63 -18.04 -7.35
C GLU A 206 -8.42 -18.86 -6.31
N ARG A 207 -7.93 -18.92 -5.06
CA ARG A 207 -8.62 -19.63 -3.97
C ARG A 207 -9.94 -18.99 -3.54
N THR A 208 -9.99 -17.66 -3.55
CA THR A 208 -11.14 -16.91 -3.03
C THR A 208 -12.26 -16.79 -4.06
N PHE A 209 -11.89 -16.46 -5.31
CA PHE A 209 -12.84 -16.09 -6.36
C PHE A 209 -12.88 -17.07 -7.52
N TRP A 210 -12.00 -18.07 -7.59
CA TRP A 210 -11.91 -18.99 -8.75
C TRP A 210 -11.76 -18.25 -10.09
N LEU A 211 -11.10 -17.09 -10.06
CA LEU A 211 -10.79 -16.30 -11.25
C LEU A 211 -9.41 -16.69 -11.77
N GLU A 212 -9.21 -16.56 -13.08
CA GLU A 212 -7.88 -16.66 -13.69
C GLU A 212 -7.06 -15.44 -13.26
N ALA A 213 -5.99 -15.66 -12.49
CA ALA A 213 -5.07 -14.62 -12.07
C ALA A 213 -3.62 -14.93 -12.51
N ARG A 214 -2.88 -13.88 -12.87
CA ARG A 214 -1.47 -13.97 -13.29
C ARG A 214 -0.68 -12.80 -12.73
N ALA A 215 0.58 -13.04 -12.41
CA ALA A 215 1.56 -11.98 -12.17
C ALA A 215 2.48 -11.95 -13.39
N PRO A 216 2.29 -11.00 -14.34
CA PRO A 216 3.06 -10.97 -15.57
C PRO A 216 4.56 -10.83 -15.35
N GLU A 217 5.35 -11.51 -16.17
CA GLU A 217 6.78 -11.25 -16.26
C GLU A 217 7.08 -9.97 -17.04
N TRP A 218 8.28 -9.42 -16.83
CA TRP A 218 8.73 -8.25 -17.58
C TRP A 218 8.80 -8.58 -19.08
N LEU A 219 8.14 -7.75 -19.90
CA LEU A 219 7.96 -7.92 -21.35
C LEU A 219 7.03 -9.07 -21.79
N GLU A 220 6.35 -9.74 -20.86
CA GLU A 220 5.31 -10.70 -21.22
C GLU A 220 4.13 -9.97 -21.89
N THR A 221 3.56 -10.59 -22.93
CA THR A 221 2.46 -10.01 -23.72
C THR A 221 1.23 -10.92 -23.64
N PHE A 222 0.07 -10.33 -23.39
CA PHE A 222 -1.21 -11.03 -23.36
C PHE A 222 -2.16 -10.47 -24.42
N GLU A 223 -2.78 -11.35 -25.18
CA GLU A 223 -3.89 -10.98 -26.06
C GLU A 223 -5.22 -11.02 -25.29
N LEU A 224 -5.91 -9.89 -25.26
CA LEU A 224 -7.23 -9.78 -24.62
C LEU A 224 -8.31 -9.82 -25.69
N SER A 225 -9.02 -10.95 -25.79
CA SER A 225 -10.19 -11.04 -26.66
C SER A 225 -11.42 -10.41 -25.99
N PRO A 226 -12.20 -9.57 -26.70
CA PRO A 226 -13.47 -9.08 -26.18
C PRO A 226 -14.42 -10.23 -25.84
N ILE A 227 -15.14 -10.09 -24.73
CA ILE A 227 -16.09 -11.09 -24.23
C ILE A 227 -17.19 -11.45 -25.26
N ALA A 228 -17.45 -10.56 -26.24
CA ALA A 228 -18.40 -10.77 -27.33
C ALA A 228 -17.93 -11.73 -28.44
N ALA A 229 -16.63 -12.06 -28.51
CA ALA A 229 -16.05 -12.85 -29.61
C ALA A 229 -16.02 -14.37 -29.35
N GLN A 230 -16.55 -14.85 -28.22
CA GLN A 230 -16.67 -16.28 -27.91
C GLN A 230 -18.14 -16.70 -27.92
N THR A 231 -18.77 -16.59 -29.09
CA THR A 231 -19.96 -17.38 -29.44
C THR A 231 -19.58 -18.13 -30.70
N GLU A 232 -19.88 -19.43 -30.76
CA GLU A 232 -19.46 -20.43 -31.78
C GLU A 232 -18.12 -21.12 -31.43
N THR A 233 -18.02 -22.42 -31.15
CA THR A 233 -18.79 -23.59 -31.58
C THR A 233 -18.65 -24.69 -30.51
N VAL A 234 -19.75 -25.13 -29.90
CA VAL A 234 -19.79 -26.42 -29.18
C VAL A 234 -20.95 -27.23 -29.74
N LYS A 235 -20.61 -28.42 -30.24
CA LYS A 235 -21.51 -29.38 -30.88
C LYS A 235 -22.72 -29.71 -29.99
N THR A 236 -23.86 -29.86 -30.66
CA THR A 236 -25.24 -29.66 -30.20
C THR A 236 -25.81 -30.70 -29.22
N GLU A 237 -25.00 -31.52 -28.54
CA GLU A 237 -25.53 -32.55 -27.62
C GLU A 237 -25.26 -32.25 -26.14
N ALA A 238 -24.25 -31.44 -25.81
CA ALA A 238 -23.99 -30.99 -24.42
C ALA A 238 -24.91 -29.84 -23.94
N LEU A 239 -25.77 -29.31 -24.82
CA LEU A 239 -26.49 -28.04 -24.61
C LEU A 239 -27.67 -28.10 -23.63
N GLN A 240 -28.08 -29.29 -23.16
CA GLN A 240 -29.18 -29.41 -22.19
C GLN A 240 -28.73 -29.47 -20.73
N VAL A 241 -27.45 -29.71 -20.42
CA VAL A 241 -26.98 -29.92 -19.03
C VAL A 241 -26.21 -28.71 -18.47
N MET A 242 -25.52 -27.95 -19.33
CA MET A 242 -24.74 -26.75 -18.95
C MET A 242 -25.53 -25.58 -18.33
N PRO A 243 -26.77 -25.26 -18.75
CA PRO A 243 -27.54 -24.18 -18.14
C PRO A 243 -27.87 -24.43 -16.67
N ASP A 244 -28.14 -25.69 -16.31
CA ASP A 244 -28.45 -26.09 -14.94
C ASP A 244 -27.20 -26.16 -14.05
N LEU A 245 -26.05 -26.57 -14.61
CA LEU A 245 -24.77 -26.56 -13.88
C LEU A 245 -24.33 -25.15 -13.47
N ASN A 246 -24.39 -24.18 -14.40
CA ASN A 246 -24.08 -22.78 -14.10
C ASN A 246 -25.05 -22.18 -13.07
N ARG A 247 -26.32 -22.60 -13.11
CA ARG A 247 -27.34 -22.17 -12.14
C ARG A 247 -27.07 -22.74 -10.75
N ILE A 248 -26.74 -24.02 -10.66
CA ILE A 248 -26.36 -24.70 -9.42
C ILE A 248 -25.08 -24.09 -8.84
N GLU A 249 -24.08 -23.80 -9.67
CA GLU A 249 -22.84 -23.15 -9.25
C GLU A 249 -23.08 -21.74 -8.69
N MET A 250 -23.98 -20.99 -9.32
CA MET A 250 -24.40 -19.66 -8.86
C MET A 250 -25.18 -19.73 -7.52
N GLU A 251 -26.02 -20.76 -7.33
CA GLU A 251 -26.72 -20.99 -6.06
C GLU A 251 -25.75 -21.40 -4.94
N ILE A 252 -24.79 -22.29 -5.23
CA ILE A 252 -23.71 -22.65 -4.30
C ILE A 252 -22.91 -21.39 -3.92
N ARG A 253 -22.61 -20.50 -4.87
CA ARG A 253 -21.91 -19.24 -4.62
C ARG A 253 -22.71 -18.28 -3.74
N LYS A 254 -24.00 -18.12 -4.01
CA LYS A 254 -24.91 -17.31 -3.17
C LYS A 254 -25.01 -17.84 -1.75
N LEU A 255 -25.07 -19.17 -1.59
CA LEU A 255 -25.08 -19.82 -0.29
C LEU A 255 -23.74 -19.66 0.43
N LYS A 256 -22.61 -19.79 -0.28
CA LYS A 256 -21.26 -19.56 0.25
C LYS A 256 -21.12 -18.12 0.77
N ASN A 257 -21.50 -17.11 0.00
CA ASN A 257 -21.45 -15.71 0.43
C ASN A 257 -22.40 -15.41 1.60
N LYS A 258 -23.59 -16.02 1.64
CA LYS A 258 -24.49 -15.95 2.80
C LYS A 258 -23.90 -16.63 4.04
N LEU A 259 -23.15 -17.72 3.87
CA LEU A 259 -22.44 -18.39 4.96
C LEU A 259 -21.28 -17.53 5.48
N TYR A 260 -20.43 -16.98 4.61
CA TYR A 260 -19.31 -16.10 4.99
C TYR A 260 -19.77 -14.84 5.74
N SER A 261 -20.86 -14.23 5.31
CA SER A 261 -21.44 -13.07 5.98
C SER A 261 -22.09 -13.41 7.33
N LYS A 262 -22.54 -14.66 7.54
CA LYS A 262 -23.07 -15.17 8.82
C LYS A 262 -22.01 -15.77 9.75
N SER A 263 -20.86 -16.23 9.24
CA SER A 263 -19.84 -16.97 9.99
C SER A 263 -18.81 -16.11 10.72
N LYS A 264 -19.04 -14.78 10.81
CA LYS A 264 -18.19 -13.77 11.48
C LYS A 264 -17.93 -14.03 12.99
N GLY A 265 -18.11 -15.25 13.50
CA GLY A 265 -17.88 -15.62 14.90
C GLY A 265 -17.66 -17.11 15.24
N ARG A 266 -17.27 -18.02 14.33
CA ARG A 266 -16.95 -19.42 14.74
C ARG A 266 -15.88 -20.09 13.86
N LEU A 267 -14.65 -20.16 14.39
CA LEU A 267 -13.45 -20.71 13.74
C LEU A 267 -13.49 -22.24 13.51
N GLU A 268 -14.22 -23.01 14.32
CA GLU A 268 -14.17 -24.49 14.28
C GLU A 268 -14.99 -25.12 13.13
N GLY A 269 -15.89 -24.37 12.49
CA GLY A 269 -16.72 -24.89 11.38
C GLY A 269 -16.07 -24.78 10.00
N GLU A 270 -15.09 -23.90 9.83
CA GLU A 270 -14.53 -23.53 8.53
C GLU A 270 -13.62 -24.61 7.95
N GLU A 271 -12.85 -25.32 8.79
CA GLU A 271 -12.01 -26.44 8.37
C GLU A 271 -12.84 -27.66 7.94
N ALA A 272 -13.91 -27.99 8.65
CA ALA A 272 -14.79 -29.10 8.33
C ALA A 272 -15.54 -28.88 7.00
N ILE A 273 -15.99 -27.64 6.76
CA ILE A 273 -16.65 -27.27 5.49
C ILE A 273 -15.64 -27.26 4.34
N SER A 274 -14.43 -26.74 4.55
CA SER A 274 -13.37 -26.75 3.53
C SER A 274 -12.86 -28.16 3.22
N ALA A 275 -12.80 -29.06 4.20
CA ALA A 275 -12.48 -30.46 3.97
C ALA A 275 -13.57 -31.17 3.15
N ARG A 276 -14.86 -30.91 3.46
CA ARG A 276 -15.97 -31.51 2.72
C ARG A 276 -16.08 -31.00 1.28
N LEU A 277 -15.77 -29.73 1.04
CA LEU A 277 -15.71 -29.16 -0.32
C LEU A 277 -14.57 -29.74 -1.15
N ARG A 278 -13.41 -30.03 -0.53
CA ARG A 278 -12.31 -30.73 -1.21
C ARG A 278 -12.70 -32.15 -1.62
N GLY A 279 -13.37 -32.90 -0.74
CA GLY A 279 -13.85 -34.25 -1.07
C GLY A 279 -14.86 -34.27 -2.22
N LEU A 280 -15.80 -33.33 -2.24
CA LEU A 280 -16.75 -33.16 -3.36
C LEU A 280 -16.04 -32.80 -4.68
N ASN A 281 -14.96 -32.01 -4.61
CA ASN A 281 -14.16 -31.68 -5.79
C ASN A 281 -13.41 -32.90 -6.34
N GLU A 282 -12.91 -33.78 -5.48
CA GLU A 282 -12.27 -35.04 -5.89
C GLU A 282 -13.28 -36.00 -6.55
N GLU A 283 -14.50 -36.10 -6.01
CA GLU A 283 -15.58 -36.90 -6.61
C GLU A 283 -16.02 -36.35 -7.99
N ILE A 284 -16.15 -35.04 -8.13
CA ILE A 284 -16.50 -34.40 -9.41
C ILE A 284 -15.39 -34.65 -10.45
N GLN A 285 -14.13 -34.51 -10.08
CA GLN A 285 -13.00 -34.77 -10.98
C GLN A 285 -12.90 -36.25 -11.37
N ALA A 286 -13.24 -37.17 -10.45
CA ALA A 286 -13.33 -38.59 -10.77
C ALA A 286 -14.44 -38.88 -11.79
N LEU A 287 -15.62 -38.29 -11.61
CA LEU A 287 -16.75 -38.44 -12.54
C LEU A 287 -16.44 -37.87 -13.92
N ILE A 288 -15.79 -36.70 -13.99
CA ILE A 288 -15.33 -36.10 -15.26
C ILE A 288 -14.32 -37.01 -15.97
N LYS A 289 -13.35 -37.58 -15.24
CA LYS A 289 -12.41 -38.55 -15.81
C LYS A 289 -13.08 -39.80 -16.36
N MET A 290 -14.14 -40.28 -15.71
CA MET A 290 -14.92 -41.43 -16.19
C MET A 290 -15.71 -41.10 -17.46
N THR A 291 -16.12 -39.84 -17.65
CA THR A 291 -16.83 -39.42 -18.87
C THR A 291 -15.89 -39.16 -20.05
N THR A 292 -14.61 -38.90 -19.80
CA THR A 292 -13.58 -38.67 -20.85
C THR A 292 -12.79 -39.92 -21.25
N ALA A 293 -13.09 -41.09 -20.66
CA ALA A 293 -12.37 -42.34 -20.92
C ALA A 293 -13.11 -43.31 -21.87
N GLU A 294 -14.31 -42.95 -22.34
CA GLU A 294 -15.09 -43.73 -23.31
C GLU A 294 -14.98 -43.21 -24.78
N ASP A 295 -14.05 -42.30 -25.07
CA ASP A 295 -13.69 -41.85 -26.43
C ASP A 295 -12.25 -42.23 -26.80
#